data_AF-A0A2V8G5P8-F1
#
_entry.id   AF-A0A2V8G5P8-F1
#
_cell.length_a   1.000
_cell.length_b   1.000
_cell.length_c   1.000
_cell.angle_alpha   90.00
_cell.angle_beta   90.00
_cell.angle_gamma   90.00
#
_symmetry.space_group_name_H-M   'P 1'
#
loop_
_entity.id
_entity.type
_entity.pdbx_description
1 polymer ?
#
loop_
_entity_poly.entity_id
_entity_poly.type
_entity_poly.pdbx_seq_one_letter_code
_entity_poly.pdbx_strand_id
1 'polypeptide(L)'
;PYARIDLGGDDEWLVDEGWHAPEREGQTTFRWAATPATVLVPLDHAATLRLQIRVHAFAFAGAPPQSLTVIVNGQPAAVLTVPTDWQTLECDVAVERWHAGVNTLTLEFAWARRPVDVGAGGDTRPLAAAVDYIRLAAGG
;
A
#
# COMPACT_ATOMS: atom_id res chain seq x y z
N PRO A 1 -1.36 -3.81 18.32
CA PRO A 1 -1.12 -3.08 17.05
C PRO A 1 -1.72 -1.68 17.22
N TYR A 2 -1.05 -0.64 16.71
CA TYR A 2 -1.57 0.73 16.75
C TYR A 2 -2.71 0.91 15.76
N ALA A 3 -2.58 0.30 14.58
CA ALA A 3 -3.63 0.23 13.58
C ALA A 3 -3.45 -1.02 12.71
N ARG A 4 -4.55 -1.51 12.13
CA ARG A 4 -4.54 -2.47 11.02
C ARG A 4 -5.68 -2.10 10.08
N ILE A 5 -5.36 -2.00 8.80
CA ILE A 5 -6.29 -1.80 7.70
C ILE A 5 -6.22 -3.06 6.84
N ASP A 6 -7.33 -3.76 6.70
CA ASP A 6 -7.46 -4.98 5.89
C ASP A 6 -8.05 -4.61 4.53
N LEU A 7 -7.19 -4.49 3.52
CA LEU A 7 -7.55 -3.96 2.22
C LEU A 7 -8.40 -4.99 1.47
N GLY A 8 -9.61 -4.60 1.08
CA GLY A 8 -10.62 -5.48 0.49
C GLY A 8 -11.49 -6.24 1.51
N GLY A 9 -11.34 -5.95 2.81
CA GLY A 9 -12.28 -6.29 3.87
C GLY A 9 -13.18 -5.09 4.24
N ASP A 10 -13.31 -4.80 5.54
CA ASP A 10 -14.05 -3.64 6.05
C ASP A 10 -13.16 -2.37 6.05
N ASP A 11 -12.75 -1.90 4.88
CA ASP A 11 -11.78 -0.80 4.70
C ASP A 11 -12.36 0.48 4.08
N GLU A 12 -13.64 0.49 3.72
CA GLU A 12 -14.26 1.56 2.92
C GLU A 12 -14.09 2.97 3.49
N TRP A 13 -14.07 3.12 4.82
CA TRP A 13 -13.92 4.42 5.49
C TRP A 13 -12.46 4.90 5.59
N LEU A 14 -11.50 4.02 5.31
CA LEU A 14 -10.07 4.26 5.45
C LEU A 14 -9.37 4.31 4.09
N VAL A 15 -9.97 3.73 3.06
CA VAL A 15 -9.49 3.79 1.68
C VAL A 15 -9.91 5.11 1.06
N ASP A 16 -8.94 5.82 0.48
CA ASP A 16 -9.17 7.06 -0.25
C ASP A 16 -8.86 6.85 -1.76
N GLU A 17 -8.19 7.78 -2.41
CA GLU A 17 -7.86 7.69 -3.83
C GLU A 17 -6.86 6.58 -4.19
N GLY A 18 -6.89 6.17 -5.47
CA GLY A 18 -5.90 5.28 -6.07
C GLY A 18 -6.11 3.79 -5.84
N TRP A 19 -7.24 3.39 -5.27
CA TRP A 19 -7.59 1.98 -5.06
C TRP A 19 -8.70 1.52 -5.99
N HIS A 20 -8.59 0.29 -6.47
CA HIS A 20 -9.66 -0.38 -7.21
C HIS A 20 -10.56 -1.18 -6.26
N ALA A 21 -11.61 -1.78 -6.83
CA ALA A 21 -12.56 -2.61 -6.07
C ALA A 21 -11.85 -3.77 -5.32
N PRO A 22 -12.40 -4.22 -4.18
CA PRO A 22 -11.92 -5.39 -3.46
C PRO A 22 -11.85 -6.63 -4.34
N GLU A 23 -10.78 -7.39 -4.18
CA GLU A 23 -10.57 -8.68 -4.85
C GLU A 23 -10.07 -9.74 -3.87
N ARG A 24 -10.01 -10.98 -4.35
CA ARG A 24 -9.58 -12.13 -3.56
C ARG A 24 -8.67 -13.04 -4.37
N GLU A 25 -7.59 -13.48 -3.73
CA GLU A 25 -6.72 -14.54 -4.23
C GLU A 25 -6.62 -15.64 -3.17
N GLY A 26 -7.32 -16.76 -3.41
CA GLY A 26 -7.50 -17.81 -2.41
C GLY A 26 -8.19 -17.28 -1.14
N GLN A 27 -7.45 -17.26 -0.03
CA GLN A 27 -7.93 -16.74 1.26
C GLN A 27 -7.52 -15.28 1.52
N THR A 28 -6.67 -14.69 0.67
CA THR A 28 -6.22 -13.30 0.81
C THR A 28 -7.23 -12.36 0.18
N THR A 29 -7.72 -11.38 0.95
CA THR A 29 -8.41 -10.19 0.44
C THR A 29 -7.37 -9.14 0.07
N PHE A 30 -7.62 -8.38 -0.99
CA PHE A 30 -6.72 -7.31 -1.35
C PHE A 30 -7.44 -6.24 -2.18
N ARG A 31 -6.78 -5.11 -2.35
CA ARG A 31 -7.10 -4.14 -3.42
C ARG A 31 -5.91 -3.94 -4.31
N TRP A 32 -6.16 -3.84 -5.62
CA TRP A 32 -5.17 -3.30 -6.53
C TRP A 32 -5.04 -1.79 -6.29
N ALA A 33 -3.80 -1.34 -6.12
CA ALA A 33 -3.42 0.06 -6.13
C ALA A 33 -3.02 0.50 -7.55
N ALA A 34 -3.41 1.71 -7.92
CA ALA A 34 -2.75 2.50 -8.95
C ALA A 34 -1.50 3.18 -8.34
N THR A 35 -1.10 4.34 -8.88
CA THR A 35 -0.09 5.19 -8.22
C THR A 35 -0.44 6.66 -8.41
N PRO A 36 -0.52 7.48 -7.35
CA PRO A 36 -0.44 7.09 -5.93
C PRO A 36 -1.71 6.34 -5.45
N ALA A 37 -1.64 5.72 -4.26
CA ALA A 37 -2.80 5.17 -3.54
C ALA A 37 -2.75 5.53 -2.05
N THR A 38 -3.85 6.07 -1.50
CA THR A 38 -3.86 6.71 -0.17
C THR A 38 -4.82 6.00 0.78
N VAL A 39 -4.39 5.82 2.04
CA VAL A 39 -5.27 5.42 3.15
C VAL A 39 -5.21 6.41 4.30
N LEU A 40 -6.29 6.48 5.05
CA LEU A 40 -6.39 7.23 6.30
C LEU A 40 -5.99 6.33 7.46
N VAL A 41 -5.20 6.89 8.38
CA VAL A 41 -4.70 6.20 9.56
C VAL A 41 -5.06 7.01 10.82
N PRO A 42 -6.12 6.62 11.53
CA PRO A 42 -6.42 7.16 12.86
C PRO A 42 -5.39 6.68 13.88
N LEU A 43 -4.82 7.61 14.65
CA LEU A 43 -3.89 7.35 15.75
C LEU A 43 -4.32 8.10 17.01
N ASP A 44 -4.27 7.43 18.17
CA ASP A 44 -4.56 8.07 19.46
C ASP A 44 -3.47 9.09 19.85
N HIS A 45 -2.21 8.77 19.54
CA HIS A 45 -1.05 9.64 19.75
C HIS A 45 0.04 9.38 18.71
N ALA A 46 0.91 10.37 18.50
CA ALA A 46 2.09 10.20 17.65
C ALA A 46 3.14 9.32 18.35
N ALA A 47 3.75 8.40 17.62
CA ALA A 47 4.87 7.59 18.07
C ALA A 47 5.76 7.22 16.88
N THR A 48 6.97 6.71 17.15
CA THR A 48 7.73 5.98 16.13
C THR A 48 7.01 4.65 15.91
N LEU A 49 6.59 4.39 14.67
CA LEU A 49 5.78 3.24 14.32
C LEU A 49 6.49 2.37 13.28
N ARG A 50 6.45 1.06 13.50
CA ARG A 50 6.80 0.08 12.48
C ARG A 50 5.62 -0.08 11.52
N LEU A 51 5.81 0.35 10.28
CA LEU A 51 4.88 0.15 9.18
C LEU A 51 5.14 -1.19 8.52
N GLN A 52 4.09 -2.00 8.39
CA GLN A 52 4.11 -3.29 7.73
C GLN A 52 3.07 -3.30 6.61
N ILE A 53 3.48 -3.62 5.39
CA ILE A 53 2.60 -3.66 4.21
C ILE A 53 2.72 -5.03 3.57
N ARG A 54 1.63 -5.83 3.56
CA ARG A 54 1.60 -7.08 2.81
C ARG A 54 1.17 -6.81 1.38
N VAL A 55 2.07 -7.03 0.43
CA VAL A 55 1.96 -6.53 -0.94
C VAL A 55 2.67 -7.46 -1.92
N HIS A 56 2.23 -7.45 -3.17
CA HIS A 56 3.05 -7.85 -4.31
C HIS A 56 2.82 -6.92 -5.51
N ALA A 57 3.82 -6.80 -6.37
CA ALA A 57 3.77 -5.98 -7.57
C ALA A 57 2.87 -6.63 -8.65
N PHE A 58 2.24 -5.78 -9.46
CA PHE A 58 1.70 -6.25 -10.74
C PHE A 58 2.85 -6.79 -11.59
N ALA A 59 2.76 -8.05 -12.02
CA ALA A 59 3.84 -8.73 -12.74
C ALA A 59 3.42 -9.10 -14.17
N PHE A 60 4.31 -8.88 -15.13
CA PHE A 60 4.19 -9.32 -16.51
C PHE A 60 5.57 -9.59 -17.10
N ALA A 61 5.64 -10.28 -18.24
CA ALA A 61 6.91 -10.62 -18.88
C ALA A 61 7.70 -9.34 -19.23
N GLY A 62 8.92 -9.21 -18.70
CA GLY A 62 9.77 -8.04 -18.91
C GLY A 62 9.37 -6.80 -18.10
N ALA A 63 8.50 -6.94 -17.09
CA ALA A 63 8.17 -5.85 -16.18
C ALA A 63 9.44 -5.28 -15.51
N PRO A 64 9.62 -3.95 -15.48
CA PRO A 64 10.69 -3.35 -14.70
C PRO A 64 10.46 -3.60 -13.20
N PRO A 65 11.51 -3.55 -12.36
CA PRO A 65 11.35 -3.63 -10.91
C PRO A 65 10.35 -2.57 -10.41
N GLN A 66 9.56 -2.94 -9.41
CA GLN A 66 8.62 -2.03 -8.75
C GLN A 66 9.24 -1.53 -7.44
N SER A 67 9.18 -0.22 -7.22
CA SER A 67 9.54 0.39 -5.94
C SER A 67 8.37 1.19 -5.39
N LEU A 68 8.33 1.33 -4.08
CA LEU A 68 7.31 2.02 -3.31
C LEU A 68 7.97 3.12 -2.47
N THR A 69 7.60 4.37 -2.71
CA THR A 69 7.86 5.47 -1.79
C THR A 69 6.70 5.57 -0.81
N VAL A 70 7.00 5.40 0.47
CA VAL A 70 6.06 5.61 1.57
C VAL A 70 6.06 7.08 1.93
N ILE A 71 4.89 7.72 1.86
CA ILE A 71 4.69 9.13 2.18
C ILE A 71 3.68 9.22 3.31
N VAL A 72 4.06 9.90 4.40
CA VAL A 72 3.18 10.10 5.56
C VAL A 72 2.95 11.59 5.72
N ASN A 73 1.68 12.01 5.73
CA ASN A 73 1.28 13.42 5.82
C ASN A 73 1.99 14.31 4.80
N GLY A 74 2.12 13.82 3.57
CA GLY A 74 2.78 14.52 2.45
C GLY A 74 4.32 14.55 2.51
N GLN A 75 4.94 13.83 3.45
CA GLN A 75 6.39 13.79 3.61
C GLN A 75 6.96 12.38 3.37
N PRO A 76 7.98 12.21 2.51
CA PRO A 76 8.62 10.92 2.30
C PRO A 76 9.23 10.35 3.59
N ALA A 77 8.97 9.07 3.84
CA ALA A 77 9.44 8.35 5.01
C ALA A 77 10.38 7.19 4.66
N ALA A 78 10.11 6.45 3.58
CA ALA A 78 10.92 5.31 3.16
C ALA A 78 10.78 5.02 1.66
N VAL A 79 11.75 4.31 1.09
CA VAL A 79 11.67 3.70 -0.24
C VAL A 79 11.92 2.20 -0.11
N LEU A 80 11.02 1.38 -0.64
CA LEU A 80 11.01 -0.08 -0.51
C LEU A 80 10.93 -0.73 -1.89
N THR A 81 11.56 -1.90 -2.05
CA THR A 81 11.39 -2.73 -3.25
C THR A 81 10.16 -3.60 -3.09
N VAL A 82 9.28 -3.62 -4.09
CA VAL A 82 8.05 -4.44 -4.05
C VAL A 82 8.30 -5.75 -4.81
N PRO A 83 8.19 -6.92 -4.14
CA PRO A 83 8.39 -8.22 -4.76
C PRO A 83 7.20 -8.61 -5.63
N THR A 84 7.41 -9.56 -6.55
CA THR A 84 6.34 -10.10 -7.41
C THR A 84 5.45 -11.12 -6.70
N ASP A 85 5.95 -11.75 -5.63
CA ASP A 85 5.19 -12.64 -4.75
C ASP A 85 4.74 -11.89 -3.49
N TRP A 86 3.68 -12.37 -2.85
CA TRP A 86 3.19 -11.82 -1.58
C TRP A 86 4.29 -11.82 -0.51
N GLN A 87 4.69 -10.63 -0.06
CA GLN A 87 5.58 -10.46 1.08
C GLN A 87 5.12 -9.29 1.95
N THR A 88 5.61 -9.26 3.18
CA THR A 88 5.43 -8.12 4.08
C THR A 88 6.67 -7.25 4.04
N LEU A 89 6.52 -6.04 3.50
CA LEU A 89 7.53 -5.01 3.56
C LEU A 89 7.45 -4.29 4.91
N GLU A 90 8.59 -3.89 5.44
CA GLU A 90 8.67 -3.21 6.73
C GLU A 90 9.59 -2.00 6.69
N CYS A 91 9.20 -0.92 7.37
CA CYS A 91 10.06 0.21 7.69
C CYS A 91 9.62 0.87 9.01
N ASP A 92 10.57 1.51 9.68
CA ASP A 92 10.27 2.34 10.85
C ASP A 92 10.03 3.78 10.39
N VAL A 93 8.89 4.35 10.78
CA VAL A 93 8.50 5.73 10.49
C VAL A 93 8.59 6.54 11.77
N ALA A 94 9.47 7.55 11.76
CA ALA A 94 9.75 8.38 12.92
C ALA A 94 8.52 9.18 13.39
N VAL A 95 8.45 9.45 14.69
CA VAL A 95 7.33 10.13 15.35
C VAL A 95 6.97 11.48 14.72
N GLU A 96 7.96 12.21 14.18
CA GLU A 96 7.78 13.54 13.57
C GLU A 96 6.94 13.49 12.28
N ARG A 97 6.71 12.30 11.72
CA ARG A 97 5.83 12.11 10.57
C ARG A 97 4.36 11.92 10.97
N TRP A 98 4.09 11.59 12.23
CA TRP A 98 2.75 11.29 12.73
C TRP A 98 2.22 12.39 13.63
N HIS A 99 0.89 12.50 13.71
CA HIS A 99 0.21 13.29 14.73
C HIS A 99 -0.96 12.50 15.32
N ALA A 100 -1.46 12.92 16.48
CA ALA A 100 -2.72 12.41 17.01
C ALA A 100 -3.89 12.78 16.06
N GLY A 101 -4.86 11.89 15.91
CA GLY A 101 -5.97 12.03 14.97
C GLY A 101 -5.73 11.28 13.65
N VAL A 102 -6.34 11.78 12.57
CA VAL A 102 -6.30 11.12 11.25
C VAL A 102 -5.09 11.58 10.45
N ASN A 103 -4.22 10.64 10.08
CA ASN A 103 -3.05 10.85 9.24
C ASN A 103 -3.31 10.31 7.83
N THR A 104 -2.57 10.81 6.83
CA THR A 104 -2.57 10.23 5.48
C THR A 104 -1.32 9.38 5.28
N LEU A 105 -1.51 8.18 4.76
CA LEU A 105 -0.45 7.29 4.30
C LEU A 105 -0.64 7.06 2.81
N THR A 106 0.27 7.62 2.01
CA THR A 106 0.26 7.49 0.56
C THR A 106 1.35 6.54 0.11
N LEU A 107 0.94 5.58 -0.71
CA LEU A 107 1.78 4.60 -1.39
C LEU A 107 2.03 5.10 -2.81
N GLU A 108 3.22 5.65 -3.06
CA GLU A 108 3.62 6.11 -4.39
C GLU A 108 4.53 5.05 -5.02
N PHE A 109 3.96 4.27 -5.94
CA PHE A 109 4.71 3.28 -6.71
C PHE A 109 5.38 3.91 -7.93
N ALA A 110 6.55 3.41 -8.30
CA ALA A 110 7.33 3.93 -9.43
C ALA A 110 6.56 3.90 -10.77
N TRP A 111 5.65 2.96 -10.94
CA TRP A 111 4.80 2.87 -12.12
C TRP A 111 3.50 2.13 -11.87
N ALA A 112 2.48 2.45 -12.67
CA ALA A 112 1.29 1.63 -12.88
C ALA A 112 1.12 1.35 -14.38
N ARG A 113 0.59 0.18 -14.73
CA ARG A 113 0.32 -0.24 -16.12
C ARG A 113 -1.03 -0.92 -16.22
N ARG A 114 -1.69 -0.78 -17.37
CA ARG A 114 -2.90 -1.54 -17.67
C ARG A 114 -2.49 -2.92 -18.20
N PRO A 115 -3.01 -4.03 -17.65
CA PRO A 115 -2.67 -5.36 -18.16
C PRO A 115 -2.93 -5.54 -19.66
N VAL A 116 -3.97 -4.92 -20.19
CA VAL A 116 -4.28 -4.92 -21.64
C VAL A 116 -3.16 -4.31 -22.50
N ASP A 117 -2.44 -3.30 -22.03
CA ASP A 117 -1.38 -2.63 -22.80
C ASP A 117 -0.10 -3.47 -22.89
N VAL A 118 0.07 -4.43 -21.97
CA VAL A 118 1.25 -5.29 -21.88
C VAL A 118 0.95 -6.74 -22.28
N GLY A 119 -0.23 -6.99 -22.83
CA GLY A 119 -0.66 -8.33 -23.26
C GLY A 119 -0.95 -9.30 -22.11
N ALA A 120 -1.12 -8.80 -20.88
CA ALA A 120 -1.39 -9.58 -19.67
C ALA A 120 -2.89 -9.70 -19.36
N GLY A 121 -3.71 -9.98 -20.38
CA GLY A 121 -5.16 -10.13 -20.24
C GLY A 121 -5.96 -8.90 -20.71
N GLY A 122 -7.24 -8.83 -20.31
CA GLY A 122 -8.19 -7.81 -20.78
C GLY A 122 -8.45 -6.66 -19.80
N ASP A 123 -7.76 -6.61 -18.67
CA ASP A 123 -7.98 -5.59 -17.64
C ASP A 123 -7.46 -4.21 -18.11
N THR A 124 -8.32 -3.21 -18.01
CA THR A 124 -8.07 -1.83 -18.46
C THR A 124 -7.70 -0.89 -17.31
N ARG A 125 -7.64 -1.38 -16.07
CA ARG A 125 -7.27 -0.58 -14.89
C ARG A 125 -5.76 -0.40 -14.81
N PRO A 126 -5.26 0.77 -14.39
CA PRO A 126 -3.85 0.93 -14.07
C PRO A 126 -3.52 0.21 -12.76
N LEU A 127 -2.65 -0.80 -12.82
CA LEU A 127 -2.22 -1.61 -11.68
C LEU A 127 -0.72 -1.37 -11.41
N ALA A 128 -0.40 -1.06 -10.15
CA ALA A 128 0.97 -0.99 -9.65
C ALA A 128 1.32 -2.19 -8.77
N ALA A 129 0.47 -2.46 -7.78
CA ALA A 129 0.63 -3.53 -6.80
C ALA A 129 -0.72 -3.93 -6.19
N ALA A 130 -0.83 -5.16 -5.72
CA ALA A 130 -1.95 -5.62 -4.90
C ALA A 130 -1.53 -5.58 -3.43
N VAL A 131 -2.36 -4.96 -2.58
CA VAL A 131 -2.10 -4.80 -1.15
C VAL A 131 -3.19 -5.50 -0.36
N ASP A 132 -2.79 -6.37 0.54
CA ASP A 132 -3.69 -7.14 1.43
C ASP A 132 -3.91 -6.42 2.75
N TYR A 133 -2.85 -5.98 3.43
CA TYR A 133 -3.03 -5.18 4.64
C TYR A 133 -1.95 -4.14 4.82
N ILE A 134 -2.31 -3.13 5.58
CA ILE A 134 -1.39 -2.18 6.21
C ILE A 134 -1.52 -2.31 7.72
N ARG A 135 -0.41 -2.45 8.43
CA ARG A 135 -0.38 -2.58 9.88
C ARG A 135 0.66 -1.64 10.47
N LEU A 136 0.29 -0.99 11.57
CA LEU A 136 1.19 -0.21 12.40
C LEU A 136 1.39 -0.91 13.75
N ALA A 137 2.65 -1.05 14.15
CA ALA A 137 3.06 -1.55 15.45
C ALA A 137 3.99 -0.53 16.13
N ALA A 138 4.24 -0.71 17.43
CA ALA A 138 5.26 0.08 18.11
C ALA A 138 6.60 -0.10 17.37
N GLY A 139 7.26 1.02 17.05
CA GLY A 139 8.64 1.00 16.56
C GLY A 139 9.60 0.51 17.64
N GLY A 140 10.74 0.00 17.20
CA GLY A 140 11.87 -0.35 18.08
C GLY A 140 12.73 0.85 18.43
#